data_AF-A0A951LQR5-F1
#
_entry.id   AF-A0A951LQR5-F1
#
_cell.length_a   1.000
_cell.length_b   1.000
_cell.length_c   1.000
_cell.angle_alpha   90.00
_cell.angle_beta   90.00
_cell.angle_gamma   90.00
#
_symmetry.space_group_name_H-M   'P 1'
#
loop_
_entity.id
_entity.type
_entity.pdbx_description
1 polymer ?
#
loop_
_entity_poly.entity_id
_entity_poly.type
_entity_poly.pdbx_seq_one_letter_code
_entity_poly.pdbx_strand_id
1 'polypeptide(L)'
;MRLFLLACLVAAPAAAQTPNLGKRTAPPEQSLAGIGGGSSDAALASAEAAAARFPLGTLQNPVRVGGPEGERAYVARLRCADGKAPRMGIPRPGGADGYGSVADLVPLDCGAAAPGRTEIAVDLYFEEHREERAPDGFALAPR
;
A
#
# COMPACT_ATOMS: atom_id res chain seq x y z
N MET A 1 35.59 -53.54 -20.99
CA MET A 1 34.43 -54.41 -21.29
C MET A 1 33.19 -53.63 -20.91
N ARG A 2 32.55 -52.96 -21.88
CA ARG A 2 31.14 -53.17 -22.29
C ARG A 2 30.20 -53.28 -21.08
N LEU A 3 29.18 -52.43 -20.91
CA LEU A 3 28.09 -52.27 -21.86
C LEU A 3 27.25 -51.02 -21.52
N PHE A 4 26.82 -50.33 -22.57
CA PHE A 4 25.84 -49.25 -22.60
C PHE A 4 24.55 -49.57 -21.82
N LEU A 5 23.95 -48.56 -21.18
CA LEU A 5 22.52 -48.56 -20.87
C LEU A 5 21.87 -47.26 -21.36
N LEU A 6 20.87 -47.46 -22.20
CA LEU A 6 20.09 -46.50 -22.98
C LEU A 6 19.41 -45.44 -22.11
N ALA A 7 19.50 -44.19 -22.55
CA ALA A 7 18.58 -43.12 -22.17
C ALA A 7 17.28 -43.24 -22.99
N CYS A 8 16.20 -43.72 -22.36
CA CYS A 8 14.85 -43.63 -22.93
C CYS A 8 14.26 -42.26 -22.59
N LEU A 9 14.34 -41.33 -23.54
CA LEU A 9 13.52 -40.11 -23.57
C LEU A 9 12.06 -40.52 -23.84
N VAL A 10 11.25 -40.59 -22.79
CA VAL A 10 9.79 -40.72 -22.92
C VAL A 10 9.24 -39.31 -23.17
N ALA A 11 9.06 -38.95 -24.44
CA ALA A 11 8.31 -37.77 -24.82
C ALA A 11 6.83 -38.01 -24.48
N ALA A 12 6.35 -37.43 -23.38
CA ALA A 12 4.93 -37.40 -23.08
C ALA A 12 4.22 -36.48 -24.10
N PRO A 13 3.07 -36.88 -24.67
CA PRO A 13 2.32 -36.00 -25.55
C PRO A 13 1.77 -34.84 -24.73
N ALA A 14 2.06 -33.61 -25.17
CA ALA A 14 1.47 -32.37 -24.66
C ALA A 14 0.00 -32.20 -25.09
N ALA A 15 -0.80 -33.26 -25.01
CA ALA A 15 -2.21 -33.25 -25.33
C ALA A 15 -3.02 -33.44 -24.04
N ALA A 16 -4.00 -32.55 -23.83
CA ALA A 16 -4.95 -32.53 -22.72
C ALA A 16 -4.50 -31.85 -21.40
N GLN A 17 -4.05 -30.60 -21.52
CA GLN A 17 -4.45 -29.58 -20.55
C GLN A 17 -5.14 -28.46 -21.33
N THR A 18 -6.37 -28.70 -21.78
CA THR A 18 -7.32 -27.59 -21.89
C THR A 18 -7.80 -27.36 -20.45
N PRO A 19 -7.21 -26.41 -19.69
CA PRO A 19 -7.85 -25.98 -18.47
C PRO A 19 -9.28 -25.59 -18.84
N ASN A 20 -10.23 -25.89 -17.95
CA ASN A 20 -11.66 -25.67 -18.12
C ASN A 20 -12.02 -24.18 -18.30
N LEU A 21 -11.49 -23.54 -19.34
CA LEU A 21 -11.72 -22.17 -19.75
C LEU A 21 -13.21 -22.02 -20.02
N GLY A 22 -13.87 -21.21 -19.20
CA GLY A 22 -15.30 -20.94 -19.30
C GLY A 22 -16.23 -21.85 -18.49
N LYS A 23 -15.73 -22.86 -17.76
CA LYS A 23 -16.57 -23.62 -16.82
C LYS A 23 -16.36 -23.14 -15.39
N ARG A 24 -17.45 -22.93 -14.67
CA ARG A 24 -17.42 -22.63 -13.23
C ARG A 24 -16.83 -23.83 -12.49
N THR A 25 -15.72 -23.63 -11.80
CA THR A 25 -15.04 -24.65 -10.98
C THR A 25 -15.52 -24.65 -9.53
N ALA A 26 -16.35 -23.68 -9.14
CA ALA A 26 -16.96 -23.53 -7.83
C ALA A 26 -18.36 -22.89 -7.94
N PRO A 27 -19.26 -23.15 -6.99
CA PRO A 27 -20.55 -22.46 -6.89
C PRO A 27 -20.34 -20.95 -6.61
N PRO A 28 -21.16 -20.04 -7.18
CA PRO A 28 -21.00 -18.59 -7.00
C PRO A 28 -20.90 -18.15 -5.54
N GLU A 29 -21.59 -18.85 -4.64
CA GLU A 29 -21.61 -18.61 -3.19
C GLU A 29 -20.21 -18.75 -2.57
N GLN A 30 -19.36 -19.66 -3.09
CA GLN A 30 -17.96 -19.78 -2.63
C GLN A 30 -17.10 -18.60 -3.08
N SER A 31 -17.39 -17.99 -4.23
CA SER A 31 -16.70 -16.77 -4.66
C SER A 31 -17.13 -15.54 -3.86
N LEU A 32 -18.32 -15.58 -3.25
CA LEU A 32 -18.85 -14.53 -2.38
C LEU A 32 -18.43 -14.70 -0.90
N ALA A 33 -18.01 -15.90 -0.50
CA ALA A 33 -17.54 -16.21 0.84
C ALA A 33 -16.18 -15.52 1.12
N GLY A 34 -16.22 -14.23 1.44
CA GLY A 34 -15.05 -13.38 1.69
C GLY A 34 -15.26 -11.92 1.31
N ILE A 35 -16.31 -11.61 0.54
CA ILE A 35 -16.68 -10.24 0.19
C ILE A 35 -17.44 -9.62 1.38
N GLY A 36 -16.92 -8.51 1.92
CA GLY A 36 -17.56 -7.74 2.99
C GLY A 36 -17.02 -7.97 4.40
N GLY A 37 -16.04 -8.86 4.58
CA GLY A 37 -15.40 -9.13 5.87
C GLY A 37 -14.20 -8.25 6.15
N GLY A 38 -14.26 -6.94 5.86
CA GLY A 38 -13.18 -6.00 6.18
C GLY A 38 -12.72 -6.11 7.65
N SER A 39 -11.57 -5.55 7.98
CA SER A 39 -11.06 -5.57 9.36
C SER A 39 -12.15 -5.06 10.32
N SER A 40 -12.39 -5.80 11.41
CA SER A 40 -13.31 -5.33 12.44
C SER A 40 -12.79 -4.04 13.08
N ASP A 41 -13.69 -3.19 13.58
CA ASP A 41 -13.32 -1.93 14.24
C ASP A 41 -12.30 -2.15 15.38
N ALA A 42 -12.44 -3.26 16.12
CA ALA A 42 -11.50 -3.63 17.18
C ALA A 42 -10.11 -4.00 16.65
N ALA A 43 -10.05 -4.72 15.53
CA ALA A 43 -8.77 -5.04 14.88
C ALA A 43 -8.11 -3.76 14.35
N LEU A 44 -8.89 -2.87 13.74
CA LEU A 44 -8.40 -1.58 13.26
C LEU A 44 -7.85 -0.73 14.41
N ALA A 45 -8.61 -0.53 15.49
CA ALA A 45 -8.17 0.24 16.65
C ALA A 45 -6.89 -0.33 17.28
N SER A 46 -6.74 -1.67 17.31
CA SER A 46 -5.50 -2.31 17.78
C SER A 46 -4.32 -2.00 16.85
N ALA A 47 -4.52 -2.01 15.53
CA ALA A 47 -3.48 -1.67 14.58
C ALA A 47 -3.08 -0.19 14.69
N GLU A 48 -4.06 0.72 14.86
CA GLU A 48 -3.79 2.14 15.10
C GLU A 48 -2.97 2.38 16.36
N ALA A 49 -3.29 1.70 17.45
CA ALA A 49 -2.54 1.79 18.71
C ALA A 49 -1.11 1.25 18.58
N ALA A 50 -0.88 0.24 17.74
CA ALA A 50 0.44 -0.28 17.43
C ALA A 50 1.24 0.71 16.56
N ALA A 51 0.62 1.24 15.50
CA ALA A 51 1.20 2.21 14.58
C ALA A 51 1.56 3.54 15.29
N ALA A 52 0.74 4.00 16.23
CA ALA A 52 0.97 5.25 16.97
C ALA A 52 2.29 5.30 17.76
N ARG A 53 2.99 4.18 17.91
CA ARG A 53 4.34 4.11 18.51
C ARG A 53 5.45 4.59 17.58
N PHE A 54 5.15 4.79 16.30
CA PHE A 54 6.07 5.23 15.27
C PHE A 54 5.69 6.63 14.77
N PRO A 55 6.66 7.45 14.29
CA PRO A 55 6.35 8.75 13.71
C PRO A 55 5.38 8.64 12.53
N LEU A 56 4.43 9.56 12.43
CA LEU A 56 3.48 9.62 11.32
C LEU A 56 4.22 9.91 10.01
N GLY A 57 3.80 9.26 8.92
CA GLY A 57 4.45 9.36 7.62
C GLY A 57 5.62 8.38 7.44
N THR A 58 5.75 7.37 8.32
CA THR A 58 6.69 6.25 8.14
C THR A 58 5.94 5.01 7.65
N LEU A 59 6.63 4.00 7.12
CA LEU A 59 5.96 2.75 6.72
C LEU A 59 5.25 2.06 7.90
N GLN A 60 5.74 2.23 9.14
CA GLN A 60 5.10 1.65 10.33
C GLN A 60 3.87 2.43 10.80
N ASN A 61 3.73 3.69 10.39
CA ASN A 61 2.60 4.56 10.70
C ASN A 61 2.39 5.54 9.54
N PRO A 62 1.89 5.06 8.39
CA PRO A 62 1.73 5.89 7.22
C PRO A 62 0.61 6.91 7.43
N VAL A 63 0.63 7.95 6.61
CA VAL A 63 -0.54 8.82 6.44
C VAL A 63 -1.62 7.99 5.78
N ARG A 64 -2.78 7.90 6.41
CA ARG A 64 -3.92 7.13 5.90
C ARG A 64 -4.85 8.05 5.13
N VAL A 65 -5.24 7.66 3.92
CA VAL A 65 -6.15 8.43 3.08
C VAL A 65 -7.03 7.53 2.23
N GLY A 66 -8.17 8.05 1.78
CA GLY A 66 -9.03 7.41 0.78
C GLY A 66 -8.57 7.69 -0.64
N GLY A 67 -7.85 6.74 -1.23
CA GLY A 67 -7.45 6.75 -2.63
C GLY A 67 -6.48 7.87 -3.05
N PRO A 68 -6.15 7.93 -4.35
CA PRO A 68 -5.25 8.95 -4.90
C PRO A 68 -5.75 10.39 -4.70
N GLU A 69 -7.06 10.60 -4.69
CA GLU A 69 -7.68 11.90 -4.41
C GLU A 69 -7.38 12.36 -2.98
N GLY A 70 -7.47 11.43 -2.01
CA GLY A 70 -7.16 11.66 -0.61
C GLY A 70 -5.70 12.05 -0.39
N GLU A 71 -4.76 11.38 -1.05
CA GLU A 71 -3.33 11.73 -1.01
C GLU A 71 -3.10 13.17 -1.49
N ARG A 72 -3.59 13.50 -2.69
CA ARG A 72 -3.43 14.85 -3.26
C ARG A 72 -4.04 15.91 -2.35
N ALA A 73 -5.22 15.64 -1.80
CA ALA A 73 -5.88 16.54 -0.86
C ALA A 73 -5.09 16.71 0.45
N TYR A 74 -4.49 15.64 0.97
CA TYR A 74 -3.65 15.68 2.17
C TYR A 74 -2.37 16.48 1.92
N VAL A 75 -1.63 16.17 0.85
CA VAL A 75 -0.38 16.85 0.50
C VAL A 75 -0.63 18.35 0.22
N ALA A 76 -1.75 18.69 -0.42
CA ALA A 76 -2.12 20.09 -0.66
C ALA A 76 -2.37 20.89 0.63
N ARG A 77 -2.66 20.22 1.76
CA ARG A 77 -2.82 20.83 3.08
C ARG A 77 -1.52 20.92 3.86
N LEU A 78 -0.49 20.16 3.52
CA LEU A 78 0.79 20.21 4.22
C LEU A 78 1.44 21.59 4.07
N ARG A 79 2.11 22.03 5.13
CA ARG A 79 2.87 23.28 5.18
C ARG A 79 4.25 23.02 5.76
N CYS A 80 5.27 23.48 5.06
CA CYS A 80 6.65 23.56 5.54
C CYS A 80 6.74 24.57 6.71
N ALA A 81 7.90 24.63 7.36
CA ALA A 81 8.12 25.55 8.48
C ALA A 81 7.97 27.05 8.11
N ASP A 82 8.11 27.41 6.83
CA ASP A 82 7.88 28.76 6.31
C ASP A 82 6.42 29.02 5.91
N GLY A 83 5.52 28.09 6.18
CA GLY A 83 4.09 28.20 5.89
C GLY A 83 3.73 27.98 4.42
N LYS A 84 4.66 27.56 3.55
CA LYS A 84 4.37 27.22 2.14
C LYS A 84 4.05 25.75 1.98
N ALA A 85 3.33 25.42 0.91
CA ALA A 85 3.12 24.01 0.54
C ALA A 85 4.44 23.39 0.03
N PRO A 86 4.75 22.13 0.40
CA PRO A 86 5.86 21.41 -0.19
C PRO A 86 5.61 21.13 -1.67
N ARG A 87 6.68 21.01 -2.46
CA ARG A 87 6.59 20.45 -3.81
C ARG A 87 6.55 18.94 -3.73
N MET A 88 5.53 18.34 -4.33
CA MET A 88 5.38 16.89 -4.41
C MET A 88 6.17 16.33 -5.59
N GLY A 89 6.95 15.27 -5.34
CA GLY A 89 7.62 14.47 -6.36
C GLY A 89 6.72 13.35 -6.91
N ILE A 90 7.28 12.48 -7.74
CA ILE A 90 6.57 11.30 -8.25
C ILE A 90 6.55 10.24 -7.14
N PRO A 91 5.36 9.78 -6.67
CA PRO A 91 5.27 8.69 -5.70
C PRO A 91 5.88 7.40 -6.25
N ARG A 92 6.41 6.57 -5.34
CA ARG A 92 6.95 5.25 -5.68
C ARG A 92 6.46 4.20 -4.69
N PRO A 93 6.40 2.92 -5.07
CA PRO A 93 6.03 1.87 -4.13
C PRO A 93 6.96 1.83 -2.90
N GLY A 94 6.37 1.87 -1.71
CA GLY A 94 7.07 1.77 -0.43
C GLY A 94 7.14 0.37 0.15
N GLY A 95 6.19 -0.49 -0.23
CA GLY A 95 6.07 -1.86 0.27
C GLY A 95 5.00 -1.98 1.36
N ALA A 96 5.07 -3.09 2.10
CA ALA A 96 4.09 -3.38 3.14
C ALA A 96 4.19 -2.40 4.30
N ASP A 97 3.04 -1.92 4.79
CA ASP A 97 2.95 -0.93 5.85
C ASP A 97 2.58 -1.55 7.22
N GLY A 98 2.44 -0.70 8.24
CA GLY A 98 2.05 -1.10 9.61
C GLY A 98 0.63 -1.65 9.73
N TYR A 99 -0.22 -1.50 8.72
CA TYR A 99 -1.59 -2.01 8.65
C TYR A 99 -1.71 -3.26 7.77
N GLY A 100 -0.61 -3.70 7.16
CA GLY A 100 -0.56 -4.86 6.27
C GLY A 100 -1.04 -4.58 4.85
N SER A 101 -1.24 -3.32 4.48
CA SER A 101 -1.51 -2.87 3.12
C SER A 101 -0.20 -2.55 2.39
N VAL A 102 -0.28 -1.91 1.22
CA VAL A 102 0.88 -1.36 0.52
C VAL A 102 0.81 0.16 0.57
N ALA A 103 1.85 0.78 1.12
CA ALA A 103 2.00 2.23 1.12
C ALA A 103 2.86 2.69 -0.06
N ASP A 104 2.55 3.89 -0.56
CA ASP A 104 3.40 4.64 -1.45
C ASP A 104 4.32 5.57 -0.65
N LEU A 105 5.51 5.80 -1.19
CA LEU A 105 6.48 6.76 -0.71
C LEU A 105 6.37 8.03 -1.55
N VAL A 106 5.99 9.13 -0.92
CA VAL A 106 5.74 10.42 -1.56
C VAL A 106 6.88 11.39 -1.22
N PRO A 107 7.74 11.72 -2.21
CA PRO A 107 8.79 12.72 -2.00
C PRO A 107 8.20 14.12 -1.84
N LEU A 108 8.69 14.87 -0.87
CA LEU A 108 8.28 16.24 -0.56
C LEU A 108 9.52 17.15 -0.47
N ASP A 109 9.46 18.31 -1.11
CA ASP A 109 10.54 19.29 -1.13
C ASP A 109 10.06 20.67 -0.65
N CYS A 110 10.50 21.07 0.55
CA CYS A 110 10.30 22.37 1.18
C CYS A 110 11.39 23.42 0.84
N GLY A 111 12.29 23.11 -0.10
CA GLY A 111 13.41 23.95 -0.47
C GLY A 111 14.37 24.15 0.71
N ALA A 112 14.64 25.42 1.03
CA ALA A 112 15.50 25.79 2.16
C ALA A 112 14.75 25.81 3.51
N ALA A 113 13.42 25.71 3.53
CA ALA A 113 12.65 25.64 4.75
C ALA A 113 12.66 24.21 5.32
N ALA A 114 12.58 24.06 6.64
CA ALA A 114 12.41 22.75 7.25
C ALA A 114 11.08 22.08 6.81
N PRO A 115 11.05 20.74 6.64
CA PRO A 115 12.14 19.78 6.86
C PRO A 115 13.12 19.63 5.69
N GLY A 116 13.07 20.50 4.68
CA GLY A 116 13.90 20.40 3.47
C GLY A 116 13.33 19.35 2.52
N ARG A 117 14.17 18.42 2.08
CA ARG A 117 13.74 17.27 1.26
C ARG A 117 13.51 16.07 2.15
N THR A 118 12.33 15.49 2.04
CA THR A 118 11.94 14.30 2.79
C THR A 118 11.02 13.42 1.95
N GLU A 119 10.66 12.27 2.48
CA GLU A 119 9.73 11.32 1.91
C GLU A 119 8.77 10.90 3.01
N ILE A 120 7.47 10.80 2.71
CA ILE A 120 6.47 10.27 3.64
C ILE A 120 5.82 9.03 3.04
N ALA A 121 5.49 8.06 3.88
CA ALA A 121 4.66 6.94 3.52
C ALA A 121 3.17 7.34 3.59
N VAL A 122 2.42 7.01 2.54
CA VAL A 122 0.98 7.23 2.43
C VAL A 122 0.31 5.90 2.06
N ASP A 123 -0.69 5.50 2.83
CA ASP A 123 -1.55 4.37 2.52
C ASP A 123 -2.89 4.87 1.99
N LEU A 124 -3.20 4.47 0.74
CA LEU A 124 -4.37 4.87 -0.02
C LEU A 124 -5.60 3.98 0.24
N TYR A 125 -5.47 2.87 0.97
CA TYR A 125 -6.51 1.85 1.15
C TYR A 125 -7.43 2.12 2.34
N PHE A 126 -7.47 3.37 2.81
CA PHE A 126 -8.32 3.82 3.90
C PHE A 126 -9.45 4.72 3.35
N GLU A 127 -10.37 4.12 2.59
CA GLU A 127 -11.40 4.79 1.76
C GLU A 127 -12.12 5.99 2.41
N GLU A 128 -12.57 5.84 3.66
CA GLU A 128 -13.30 6.90 4.38
C GLU A 128 -12.42 7.72 5.32
N HIS A 129 -11.15 7.33 5.51
CA HIS A 129 -10.26 7.99 6.44
C HIS A 129 -9.66 9.26 5.83
N ARG A 130 -9.53 10.27 6.69
CA ARG A 130 -8.85 11.52 6.38
C ARG A 130 -7.90 11.83 7.52
N GLU A 131 -6.60 11.73 7.26
CA GLU A 131 -5.62 12.06 8.28
C GLU A 131 -5.68 13.57 8.63
N GLU A 132 -5.76 13.84 9.93
CA GLU A 132 -5.92 15.19 10.49
C GLU A 132 -4.66 15.66 11.23
N ARG A 133 -3.64 14.80 11.31
CA ARG A 133 -2.33 15.15 11.87
C ARG A 133 -1.30 15.38 10.77
N ALA A 134 -0.32 16.23 11.06
CA ALA A 134 0.85 16.43 10.21
C ALA A 134 1.95 15.43 10.58
N PRO A 135 2.78 14.96 9.62
CA PRO A 135 4.02 14.28 9.92
C PRO A 135 5.01 15.25 10.58
N ASP A 136 6.01 14.71 11.27
CA ASP A 136 7.02 15.54 11.95
C ASP A 136 7.67 16.54 10.99
N GLY A 137 7.81 17.78 11.45
CA GLY A 137 8.39 18.88 10.66
C GLY A 137 7.40 19.59 9.71
N PHE A 138 6.17 19.11 9.57
CA PHE A 138 5.12 19.79 8.83
C PHE A 138 4.04 20.35 9.77
N ALA A 139 3.32 21.35 9.28
CA ALA A 139 2.00 21.71 9.78
C ALA A 139 0.92 21.27 8.77
N LEU A 140 -0.32 21.13 9.24
CA LEU A 140 -1.47 20.81 8.40
C LEU A 140 -2.43 21.99 8.38
N ALA A 141 -2.72 22.51 7.20
CA ALA A 141 -3.70 23.57 7.03
C ALA A 141 -5.12 23.08 7.41
N PRO A 142 -5.94 23.95 8.02
CA PRO A 142 -7.35 23.65 8.25
C PRO A 142 -8.08 23.47 6.92
N ARG A 143 -9.27 22.89 7.00
CA ARG A 143 -10.16 22.74 5.84
C ARG A 143 -10.81 24.06 5.47
#